data_AF-A0A4Q2J526-F1
#
_entry.id   AF-A0A4Q2J526-F1
#
_cell.length_a   1.000
_cell.length_b   1.000
_cell.length_c   1.000
_cell.angle_alpha   90.00
_cell.angle_beta   90.00
_cell.angle_gamma   90.00
#
_symmetry.space_group_name_H-M   'P 1'
#
loop_
_entity.id
_entity.type
_entity.pdbx_description
1 polymer ?
#
loop_
_entity_poly.entity_id
_entity_poly.type
_entity_poly.pdbx_seq_one_letter_code
_entity_poly.pdbx_strand_id
1 'polypeptide(L)'
;MGRIRRMVGVGLLAGASLGLAACSEPAAPPAASDPATSAADMAEAATYCEQKGGEVQQRQPAWRTNLAEEDWVPLGDPVAVCRFQTLDDEADSRIYVDLVTISSDEPTLAALAYLSRAEIPDDPPGNPASALCSSLGGTTSFGPSADGGGLTSADDPDDPVVAPCTFADGSFIDEWGIAYYGEGTVRGIDLSGVFSFDRSTLPEVF
;
A
#
# COMPACT_ATOMS: atom_id res chain seq x y z
N MET A 1 47.30 66.91 -18.22
CA MET A 1 47.72 66.39 -16.90
C MET A 1 47.21 64.96 -16.81
N GLY A 2 47.97 63.91 -16.54
CA GLY A 2 49.38 63.70 -16.25
C GLY A 2 49.59 62.18 -16.30
N ARG A 3 50.71 61.76 -16.88
CA ARG A 3 51.10 60.39 -17.25
C ARG A 3 51.67 59.60 -16.06
N ILE A 4 51.48 58.27 -16.10
CA ILE A 4 52.45 57.18 -15.86
C ILE A 4 53.14 57.05 -14.48
N ARG A 5 53.07 55.85 -13.89
CA ARG A 5 54.20 55.01 -13.38
C ARG A 5 53.68 53.61 -13.01
N ARG A 6 54.05 52.56 -13.75
CA ARG A 6 55.15 51.58 -13.54
C ARG A 6 55.06 50.79 -12.22
N MET A 7 54.99 49.47 -12.31
CA MET A 7 56.07 48.59 -11.81
C MET A 7 56.04 47.21 -12.49
N VAL A 8 57.26 46.71 -12.70
CA VAL A 8 57.68 45.44 -13.28
C VAL A 8 57.92 44.45 -12.13
N GLY A 9 57.58 43.18 -12.32
CA GLY A 9 57.97 42.09 -11.41
C GLY A 9 58.05 40.77 -12.17
N VAL A 10 59.27 40.39 -12.52
CA VAL A 10 59.68 39.10 -13.09
C VAL A 10 59.92 38.11 -11.95
N GLY A 11 59.45 36.86 -12.07
CA GLY A 11 59.86 35.73 -11.21
C GLY A 11 59.11 34.46 -11.62
N LEU A 12 59.71 33.63 -12.47
CA LEU A 12 60.53 32.45 -12.14
C LEU A 12 59.72 31.16 -11.84
N LEU A 13 59.88 30.21 -12.76
CA LEU A 13 60.08 28.77 -12.56
C LEU A 13 58.93 27.86 -12.08
N ALA A 14 58.52 27.03 -13.04
CA ALA A 14 58.60 25.57 -13.03
C ALA A 14 57.89 24.81 -11.89
N GLY A 15 56.89 24.01 -12.29
CA GLY A 15 56.29 22.98 -11.47
C GLY A 15 55.20 22.24 -12.22
N ALA A 16 55.57 21.53 -13.30
CA ALA A 16 54.68 20.57 -13.93
C ALA A 16 54.60 19.31 -13.06
N SER A 17 53.54 19.20 -12.27
CA SER A 17 53.08 17.93 -11.71
C SER A 17 51.72 17.60 -12.33
N LEU A 18 51.77 16.90 -13.46
CA LEU A 18 50.64 16.13 -13.98
C LEU A 18 50.36 15.00 -12.97
N GLY A 19 49.56 15.31 -11.96
CA GLY A 19 48.88 14.30 -11.17
C GLY A 19 47.89 13.59 -12.08
N LEU A 20 48.18 12.33 -12.41
CA LEU A 20 47.17 11.38 -12.85
C LEU A 20 46.20 11.20 -11.68
N ALA A 21 45.22 12.09 -11.58
CA ALA A 21 44.03 11.84 -10.78
C ALA A 21 43.34 10.63 -11.45
N ALA A 22 43.53 9.45 -10.87
CA ALA A 22 42.68 8.33 -11.14
C ALA A 22 41.26 8.79 -10.81
N CYS A 23 40.44 8.99 -11.84
CA CYS A 23 39.00 9.12 -11.69
C CYS A 23 38.52 7.76 -11.20
N SER A 24 38.54 7.55 -9.88
CA SER A 24 37.72 6.52 -9.26
C SER A 24 36.28 6.94 -9.50
N GLU A 25 35.67 6.36 -10.54
CA GLU A 25 34.25 6.49 -10.79
C GLU A 25 33.52 6.05 -9.51
N PRO A 26 32.71 6.91 -8.88
CA PRO A 26 31.93 6.51 -7.73
C PRO A 26 31.10 5.31 -8.13
N ALA A 27 31.14 4.24 -7.32
CA ALA A 27 30.31 3.07 -7.53
C ALA A 27 28.87 3.53 -7.77
N ALA A 28 28.30 3.12 -8.89
CA ALA A 28 26.91 3.43 -9.21
C ALA A 28 26.04 3.05 -8.00
N PRO A 29 25.13 3.93 -7.54
CA PRO A 29 24.18 3.54 -6.53
C PRO A 29 23.46 2.27 -7.00
N PRO A 30 23.17 1.30 -6.10
CA PRO A 30 22.39 0.13 -6.47
C PRO A 30 21.14 0.61 -7.20
N ALA A 31 20.84 -0.01 -8.35
CA ALA A 31 19.61 0.25 -9.07
C ALA A 31 18.46 0.13 -8.06
N ALA A 32 17.66 1.19 -7.92
CA ALA A 32 16.42 1.11 -7.16
C ALA A 32 15.63 -0.07 -7.70
N SER A 33 15.25 -1.00 -6.81
CA SER A 33 14.29 -2.04 -7.14
C SER A 33 13.05 -1.37 -7.71
N ASP A 34 12.62 -1.81 -8.89
CA ASP A 34 11.43 -1.29 -9.55
C ASP A 34 10.23 -1.37 -8.60
N PRO A 35 9.38 -0.33 -8.50
CA PRO A 35 8.15 -0.38 -7.71
C PRO A 35 7.05 -1.23 -8.39
N ALA A 36 7.38 -1.95 -9.47
CA ALA A 36 6.52 -2.94 -10.08
C ALA A 36 6.86 -4.31 -9.49
N THR A 37 6.05 -4.74 -8.52
CA THR A 37 6.07 -6.13 -8.03
C THR A 37 6.01 -7.07 -9.24
N SER A 38 7.01 -7.94 -9.37
CA SER A 38 7.09 -8.78 -10.56
C SER A 38 5.98 -9.84 -10.55
N ALA A 39 5.64 -10.39 -11.71
CA ALA A 39 4.67 -11.48 -11.79
C ALA A 39 5.08 -12.72 -10.98
N ALA A 40 6.39 -12.95 -10.80
CA ALA A 40 6.90 -14.02 -9.95
C ALA A 40 6.60 -13.75 -8.47
N ASP A 41 6.85 -12.51 -8.02
CA ASP A 41 6.57 -12.10 -6.64
C ASP A 41 5.07 -12.22 -6.34
N MET A 42 4.19 -11.92 -7.31
CA MET A 42 2.75 -12.08 -7.14
C MET A 42 2.28 -13.53 -7.10
N ALA A 43 2.94 -14.44 -7.81
CA ALA A 43 2.65 -15.87 -7.72
C ALA A 43 3.07 -16.44 -6.36
N GLU A 44 4.19 -15.98 -5.80
CA GLU A 44 4.63 -16.35 -4.46
C GLU A 44 3.67 -15.80 -3.38
N ALA A 45 3.26 -14.54 -3.49
CA ALA A 45 2.30 -13.94 -2.58
C ALA A 45 0.93 -14.64 -2.62
N ALA A 46 0.47 -15.05 -3.81
CA ALA A 46 -0.73 -15.86 -3.98
C ALA A 46 -0.59 -17.23 -3.29
N THR A 47 0.55 -17.89 -3.46
CA THR A 47 0.84 -19.16 -2.77
C THR A 47 0.85 -18.98 -1.25
N TYR A 48 1.40 -17.86 -0.76
CA TYR A 48 1.42 -17.54 0.66
C TYR A 48 0.00 -17.34 1.22
N CYS A 49 -0.88 -16.64 0.49
CA CYS A 49 -2.30 -16.52 0.84
C CYS A 49 -2.94 -17.90 1.10
N GLU A 50 -2.80 -18.82 0.15
CA GLU A 50 -3.37 -20.17 0.24
C GLU A 50 -2.79 -20.97 1.41
N GLN A 51 -1.48 -20.88 1.64
CA GLN A 51 -0.82 -21.55 2.77
C GLN A 51 -1.32 -21.04 4.13
N LYS A 52 -1.76 -19.79 4.21
CA LYS A 52 -2.39 -19.21 5.41
C LYS A 52 -3.88 -19.50 5.52
N GLY A 53 -4.45 -20.30 4.61
CA GLY A 53 -5.85 -20.67 4.60
C GLY A 53 -6.75 -19.64 3.93
N GLY A 54 -6.19 -18.71 3.15
CA GLY A 54 -6.94 -17.78 2.33
C GLY A 54 -7.25 -18.36 0.94
N GLU A 55 -8.11 -17.66 0.22
CA GLU A 55 -8.47 -17.90 -1.17
C GLU A 55 -8.03 -16.69 -2.01
N VAL A 56 -7.29 -16.93 -3.09
CA VAL A 56 -6.91 -15.86 -4.01
C VAL A 56 -8.08 -15.57 -4.94
N GLN A 57 -8.55 -14.33 -4.96
CA GLN A 57 -9.60 -13.86 -5.86
C GLN A 57 -9.10 -12.73 -6.74
N GLN A 58 -9.57 -12.70 -7.99
CA GLN A 58 -9.41 -11.54 -8.86
C GLN A 58 -10.62 -10.63 -8.72
N ARG A 59 -10.39 -9.34 -8.47
CA ARG A 59 -11.47 -8.37 -8.36
C ARG A 59 -11.24 -7.18 -9.26
N GLN A 60 -12.30 -6.79 -9.95
CA GLN A 60 -12.29 -5.67 -10.88
C GLN A 60 -12.52 -4.37 -10.10
N PRO A 61 -11.59 -3.41 -10.11
CA PRO A 61 -11.88 -2.08 -9.63
C PRO A 61 -13.03 -1.48 -10.43
N ALA A 62 -14.00 -0.86 -9.77
CA ALA A 62 -15.17 -0.28 -10.42
C ALA A 62 -15.58 1.03 -9.75
N TRP A 63 -16.12 1.95 -10.57
CA TRP A 63 -16.80 3.16 -10.12
C TRP A 63 -18.32 2.96 -10.19
N ARG A 64 -19.07 3.76 -9.43
CA ARG A 64 -20.53 3.74 -9.33
C ARG A 64 -21.10 2.49 -8.67
N THR A 65 -20.36 1.90 -7.74
CA THR A 65 -20.78 0.69 -7.03
C THR A 65 -21.98 0.88 -6.09
N ASN A 66 -22.39 2.13 -5.83
CA ASN A 66 -23.66 2.43 -5.14
C ASN A 66 -24.88 2.48 -6.08
N LEU A 67 -24.68 2.32 -7.40
CA LEU A 67 -25.76 2.20 -8.38
C LEU A 67 -26.04 0.73 -8.72
N ALA A 68 -26.98 0.49 -9.64
CA ALA A 68 -27.29 -0.85 -10.14
C ALA A 68 -26.06 -1.45 -10.84
N GLU A 69 -25.92 -2.79 -10.81
CA GLU A 69 -24.75 -3.50 -11.35
C GLU A 69 -24.53 -3.20 -12.84
N GLU A 70 -25.62 -3.06 -13.61
CA GLU A 70 -25.55 -2.69 -15.03
C GLU A 70 -24.97 -1.28 -15.28
N ASP A 71 -24.93 -0.43 -14.27
CA ASP A 71 -24.38 0.93 -14.32
C ASP A 71 -22.94 1.02 -13.77
N TRP A 72 -22.39 -0.08 -13.27
CA TRP A 72 -21.01 -0.12 -12.79
C TRP A 72 -20.02 0.09 -13.93
N VAL A 73 -19.00 0.90 -13.65
CA VAL A 73 -17.98 1.23 -14.63
C VAL A 73 -16.68 0.53 -14.23
N PRO A 74 -16.24 -0.53 -14.94
CA PRO A 74 -14.97 -1.18 -14.65
C PRO A 74 -13.80 -0.23 -14.94
N LEU A 75 -12.81 -0.24 -14.06
CA LEU A 75 -11.63 0.61 -14.06
C LEU A 75 -10.36 -0.25 -13.97
N GLY A 76 -9.34 0.10 -14.75
CA GLY A 76 -8.04 -0.56 -14.69
C GLY A 76 -8.10 -2.08 -14.91
N ASP A 77 -7.01 -2.75 -14.57
CA ASP A 77 -6.91 -4.20 -14.60
C ASP A 77 -7.43 -4.81 -13.28
N PRO A 78 -7.94 -6.06 -13.30
CA PRO A 78 -8.27 -6.79 -12.08
C PRO A 78 -7.07 -6.88 -11.14
N VAL A 79 -7.34 -6.76 -9.84
CA VAL A 79 -6.35 -6.92 -8.78
C VAL A 79 -6.58 -8.22 -8.03
N ALA A 80 -5.49 -8.91 -7.70
CA ALA A 80 -5.55 -10.10 -6.89
C ALA A 80 -5.64 -9.71 -5.41
N VAL A 81 -6.59 -10.33 -4.71
CA VAL A 81 -6.79 -10.18 -3.27
C VAL A 81 -6.72 -11.54 -2.59
N CYS A 82 -6.27 -11.56 -1.34
CA CYS A 82 -6.44 -12.69 -0.45
C CYS A 82 -7.74 -12.51 0.34
N ARG A 83 -8.66 -13.44 0.15
CA ARG A 83 -9.91 -13.55 0.90
C ARG A 83 -9.72 -14.55 2.02
N PHE A 84 -10.02 -14.15 3.25
CA PHE A 84 -10.15 -15.09 4.37
C PHE A 84 -11.60 -15.15 4.82
N GLN A 85 -12.07 -16.35 5.12
CA GLN A 85 -13.43 -16.62 5.58
C GLN A 85 -13.41 -17.45 6.87
N THR A 86 -14.34 -17.20 7.80
CA THR A 86 -14.61 -18.15 8.89
C THR A 86 -15.25 -19.41 8.31
N LEU A 87 -14.57 -20.56 8.43
CA LEU A 87 -15.02 -21.82 7.82
C LEU A 87 -16.05 -22.59 8.66
N ASP A 88 -16.30 -22.17 9.91
CA ASP A 88 -16.99 -22.97 10.93
C ASP A 88 -18.10 -22.21 11.70
N ASP A 89 -18.46 -20.99 11.33
CA ASP A 89 -19.54 -20.23 11.97
C ASP A 89 -20.67 -19.85 11.00
N GLU A 90 -21.87 -19.66 11.56
CA GLU A 90 -23.04 -19.21 10.79
C GLU A 90 -22.88 -17.76 10.28
N ALA A 91 -21.80 -17.07 10.65
CA ALA A 91 -21.57 -15.69 10.27
C ALA A 91 -21.00 -15.57 8.85
N ASP A 92 -20.35 -16.62 8.33
CA ASP A 92 -19.67 -16.63 7.03
C ASP A 92 -18.86 -15.35 6.81
N SER A 93 -18.22 -14.85 7.85
CA SER A 93 -17.60 -13.54 7.83
C SER A 93 -16.37 -13.57 6.90
N ARG A 94 -16.15 -12.50 6.14
CA ARG A 94 -15.11 -12.41 5.13
C ARG A 94 -14.28 -11.14 5.36
N ILE A 95 -12.98 -11.22 5.09
CA ILE A 95 -12.06 -10.09 5.03
C ILE A 95 -11.16 -10.22 3.80
N TYR A 96 -10.84 -9.08 3.21
CA TYR A 96 -10.07 -8.99 1.98
C TYR A 96 -8.87 -8.10 2.19
N VAL A 97 -7.72 -8.56 1.70
CA VAL A 97 -6.45 -7.86 1.83
C VAL A 97 -5.66 -8.08 0.55
N ASP A 98 -4.92 -7.07 0.10
CA ASP A 98 -4.07 -7.25 -1.06
C ASP A 98 -2.95 -8.27 -0.79
N LEU A 99 -2.46 -8.92 -1.84
CA LEU A 99 -1.43 -9.96 -1.68
C LEU A 99 -0.10 -9.43 -1.11
N VAL A 100 0.28 -8.20 -1.47
CA VAL A 100 1.54 -7.59 -1.00
C VAL A 100 1.48 -7.37 0.52
N THR A 101 0.36 -6.91 1.06
CA THR A 101 0.21 -6.67 2.50
C THR A 101 0.44 -7.90 3.36
N ILE A 102 -0.01 -9.08 2.91
CA ILE A 102 0.17 -10.31 3.70
C ILE A 102 1.55 -10.94 3.53
N SER A 103 2.20 -10.74 2.39
CA SER A 103 3.46 -11.41 2.04
C SER A 103 4.71 -10.53 2.17
N SER A 104 4.57 -9.21 2.35
CA SER A 104 5.70 -8.29 2.47
C SER A 104 6.57 -8.56 3.69
N ASP A 105 7.88 -8.60 3.50
CA ASP A 105 8.88 -8.72 4.57
C ASP A 105 8.97 -7.47 5.47
N GLU A 106 8.46 -6.34 4.99
CA GLU A 106 8.35 -5.07 5.74
C GLU A 106 6.87 -4.73 6.01
N PRO A 107 6.54 -4.07 7.14
CA PRO A 107 5.17 -3.69 7.44
C PRO A 107 4.63 -2.66 6.43
N THR A 108 3.48 -2.98 5.80
CA THR A 108 2.73 -2.04 4.97
C THR A 108 1.85 -1.12 5.81
N LEU A 109 1.43 0.02 5.26
CA LEU A 109 0.47 0.91 5.93
C LEU A 109 -0.86 0.21 6.20
N ALA A 110 -1.35 -0.65 5.30
CA ALA A 110 -2.55 -1.44 5.54
C ALA A 110 -2.41 -2.43 6.70
N ALA A 111 -1.27 -3.13 6.80
CA ALA A 111 -1.00 -4.01 7.93
C ALA A 111 -0.90 -3.23 9.26
N LEU A 112 -0.20 -2.11 9.26
CA LEU A 112 -0.07 -1.25 10.44
C LEU A 112 -1.42 -0.65 10.86
N ALA A 113 -2.27 -0.28 9.90
CA ALA A 113 -3.61 0.23 10.16
C ALA A 113 -4.50 -0.82 10.81
N TYR A 114 -4.44 -2.08 10.36
CA TYR A 114 -5.14 -3.18 11.02
C TYR A 114 -4.58 -3.44 12.43
N LEU A 115 -3.25 -3.48 12.57
CA LEU A 115 -2.59 -3.80 13.84
C LEU A 115 -2.71 -2.70 14.90
N SER A 116 -2.94 -1.44 14.51
CA SER A 116 -3.10 -0.33 15.45
C SER A 116 -4.34 -0.46 16.32
N ARG A 117 -5.36 -1.18 15.84
CA ARG A 117 -6.69 -1.25 16.49
C ARG A 117 -7.25 0.15 16.79
N ALA A 118 -7.01 1.10 15.90
CA ALA A 118 -7.53 2.45 16.05
C ALA A 118 -9.07 2.42 16.18
N GLU A 119 -9.58 3.25 17.08
CA GLU A 119 -11.01 3.39 17.31
C GLU A 119 -11.65 4.23 16.21
N ILE A 120 -12.89 3.90 15.86
CA ILE A 120 -13.72 4.72 14.98
C ILE A 120 -13.82 6.13 15.60
N PRO A 121 -13.59 7.21 14.83
CA PRO A 121 -13.72 8.58 15.33
C PRO A 121 -15.12 8.85 15.92
N ASP A 122 -15.20 9.65 16.98
CA ASP A 122 -16.48 10.10 17.55
C ASP A 122 -17.31 10.85 16.51
N ASP A 123 -18.62 10.55 16.44
CA ASP A 123 -19.59 11.17 15.52
C ASP A 123 -19.12 11.22 14.04
N PRO A 124 -18.77 10.07 13.43
CA PRO A 124 -18.19 10.07 12.10
C PRO A 124 -19.22 10.50 11.05
N PRO A 125 -18.87 11.41 10.13
CA PRO A 125 -19.77 11.77 9.05
C PRO A 125 -19.91 10.60 8.07
N GLY A 126 -21.13 10.12 7.84
CA GLY A 126 -21.40 9.09 6.84
C GLY A 126 -21.03 7.68 7.31
N ASN A 127 -20.26 6.95 6.50
CA ASN A 127 -19.83 5.59 6.81
C ASN A 127 -18.71 5.61 7.88
N PRO A 128 -18.88 4.97 9.04
CA PRO A 128 -17.88 4.91 10.10
C PRO A 128 -16.54 4.27 9.69
N ALA A 129 -16.55 3.18 8.93
CA ALA A 129 -15.34 2.53 8.45
C ALA A 129 -14.58 3.42 7.45
N SER A 130 -15.30 4.16 6.62
CA SER A 130 -14.69 5.13 5.71
C SER A 130 -14.08 6.32 6.44
N ALA A 131 -14.73 6.79 7.51
CA ALA A 131 -14.18 7.83 8.38
C ALA A 131 -12.89 7.36 9.09
N LEU A 132 -12.89 6.13 9.61
CA LEU A 132 -11.70 5.51 10.21
C LEU A 132 -10.56 5.36 9.19
N CYS A 133 -10.87 4.87 7.98
CA CYS A 133 -9.88 4.75 6.92
C CYS A 133 -9.23 6.11 6.62
N SER A 134 -10.04 7.17 6.55
CA SER A 134 -9.57 8.54 6.31
C SER A 134 -8.73 9.08 7.47
N SER A 135 -9.08 8.79 8.73
CA SER A 135 -8.28 9.21 9.89
C SER A 135 -6.94 8.49 9.99
N LEU A 136 -6.85 7.28 9.43
CA LEU A 136 -5.60 6.51 9.27
C LEU A 136 -4.79 6.95 8.04
N GLY A 137 -5.19 8.02 7.35
CA GLY A 137 -4.48 8.52 6.16
C GLY A 137 -4.68 7.65 4.92
N GLY A 138 -5.60 6.70 4.95
CA GLY A 138 -6.04 5.94 3.79
C GLY A 138 -7.20 6.62 3.04
N THR A 139 -7.65 5.98 1.97
CA THR A 139 -8.88 6.36 1.25
C THR A 139 -9.67 5.15 0.80
N THR A 140 -10.98 5.31 0.84
CA THR A 140 -12.01 4.39 0.33
C THR A 140 -12.99 5.14 -0.60
N SER A 141 -12.82 6.45 -0.72
CA SER A 141 -13.65 7.32 -1.55
C SER A 141 -13.03 7.44 -2.94
N PHE A 142 -13.60 6.75 -3.92
CA PHE A 142 -13.11 6.75 -5.30
C PHE A 142 -14.02 7.60 -6.20
N GLY A 143 -13.64 8.85 -6.42
CA GLY A 143 -14.36 9.81 -7.25
C GLY A 143 -14.97 10.99 -6.47
N PRO A 144 -15.53 12.01 -7.15
CA PRO A 144 -16.00 13.24 -6.52
C PRO A 144 -17.46 13.19 -6.04
N SER A 145 -18.19 12.09 -6.30
CA SER A 145 -19.63 11.96 -6.05
C SER A 145 -19.93 10.85 -5.03
N ALA A 146 -21.18 10.79 -4.58
CA ALA A 146 -21.68 9.73 -3.71
C ALA A 146 -21.91 8.39 -4.45
N ASP A 147 -21.54 8.29 -5.73
CA ASP A 147 -21.73 7.08 -6.53
C ASP A 147 -20.85 5.92 -6.06
N GLY A 148 -19.80 6.23 -5.28
CA GLY A 148 -18.91 5.24 -4.69
C GLY A 148 -17.97 4.55 -5.69
N GLY A 149 -17.15 3.66 -5.17
CA GLY A 149 -16.30 2.76 -5.94
C GLY A 149 -15.77 1.65 -5.04
N GLY A 150 -15.19 0.62 -5.65
CA GLY A 150 -14.68 -0.52 -4.90
C GLY A 150 -14.13 -1.61 -5.80
N LEU A 151 -13.87 -2.76 -5.20
CA LEU A 151 -13.43 -3.98 -5.85
C LEU A 151 -14.62 -4.92 -6.02
N THR A 152 -14.93 -5.28 -7.25
CA THR A 152 -16.12 -6.05 -7.61
C THR A 152 -15.75 -7.45 -8.08
N SER A 153 -16.64 -8.41 -7.86
CA SER A 153 -16.50 -9.77 -8.38
C SER A 153 -17.86 -10.36 -8.70
N ALA A 154 -18.08 -10.76 -9.95
CA ALA A 154 -19.29 -11.50 -10.33
C ALA A 154 -19.29 -12.95 -9.81
N ASP A 155 -18.10 -13.46 -9.46
CA ASP A 155 -17.91 -14.82 -8.94
C ASP A 155 -18.11 -14.91 -7.42
N ASP A 156 -18.32 -13.77 -6.74
CA ASP A 156 -18.60 -13.69 -5.30
C ASP A 156 -19.92 -12.92 -5.04
N PRO A 157 -21.08 -13.57 -5.19
CA PRO A 157 -22.39 -12.92 -5.03
C PRO A 157 -22.71 -12.56 -3.58
N ASP A 158 -21.96 -13.09 -2.60
CA ASP A 158 -22.18 -12.77 -1.18
C ASP A 158 -21.54 -11.43 -0.81
N ASP A 159 -20.38 -11.10 -1.41
CA ASP A 159 -19.71 -9.81 -1.30
C ASP A 159 -19.39 -9.24 -2.69
N PRO A 160 -20.40 -8.76 -3.43
CA PRO A 160 -20.22 -8.34 -4.83
C PRO A 160 -19.40 -7.05 -4.95
N VAL A 161 -19.30 -6.28 -3.87
CA VAL A 161 -18.48 -5.06 -3.76
C VAL A 161 -17.73 -5.07 -2.44
N VAL A 162 -16.43 -4.87 -2.50
CA VAL A 162 -15.59 -4.58 -1.33
C VAL A 162 -15.02 -3.18 -1.41
N ALA A 163 -15.11 -2.45 -0.30
CA ALA A 163 -14.55 -1.12 -0.15
C ALA A 163 -13.15 -1.22 0.49
N PRO A 164 -12.06 -1.14 -0.29
CA PRO A 164 -10.71 -1.19 0.26
C PRO A 164 -10.35 0.16 0.90
N CYS A 165 -9.84 0.12 2.12
CA CYS A 165 -9.03 1.21 2.65
C CYS A 165 -7.62 1.13 2.03
N THR A 166 -7.34 2.04 1.10
CA THR A 166 -6.10 2.08 0.31
C THR A 166 -5.16 3.15 0.83
N PHE A 167 -3.86 2.82 0.92
CA PHE A 167 -2.83 3.70 1.49
C PHE A 167 -1.82 4.19 0.44
N ALA A 168 -0.99 5.15 0.83
CA ALA A 168 -0.04 5.82 -0.05
C ALA A 168 1.10 4.90 -0.56
N ASP A 169 1.36 3.78 0.12
CA ASP A 169 2.30 2.74 -0.31
C ASP A 169 1.66 1.73 -1.28
N GLY A 170 0.40 1.94 -1.68
CA GLY A 170 -0.35 1.07 -2.59
C GLY A 170 -0.98 -0.15 -1.92
N SER A 171 -0.73 -0.36 -0.62
CA SER A 171 -1.36 -1.44 0.15
C SER A 171 -2.83 -1.14 0.44
N PHE A 172 -3.64 -2.18 0.58
CA PHE A 172 -5.03 -2.05 0.98
C PHE A 172 -5.58 -3.27 1.75
N ILE A 173 -6.60 -2.98 2.55
CA ILE A 173 -7.39 -3.95 3.31
C ILE A 173 -8.85 -3.47 3.32
N ASP A 174 -9.81 -4.39 3.37
CA ASP A 174 -11.24 -4.10 3.60
C ASP A 174 -11.42 -3.11 4.77
N GLU A 175 -12.07 -1.97 4.51
CA GLU A 175 -12.27 -0.90 5.50
C GLU A 175 -13.03 -1.39 6.74
N TRP A 176 -14.00 -2.29 6.55
CA TRP A 176 -14.77 -2.85 7.65
C TRP A 176 -13.93 -3.86 8.42
N GLY A 177 -13.00 -4.54 7.77
CA GLY A 177 -12.01 -5.38 8.43
C GLY A 177 -11.22 -4.64 9.51
N ILE A 178 -10.77 -3.41 9.21
CA ILE A 178 -10.09 -2.54 10.19
C ILE A 178 -11.07 -2.12 11.29
N ALA A 179 -12.24 -1.59 10.91
CA ALA A 179 -13.19 -1.00 11.85
C ALA A 179 -13.67 -2.00 12.91
N TYR A 180 -14.10 -3.19 12.48
CA TYR A 180 -14.53 -4.24 13.40
C TYR A 180 -13.40 -4.70 14.32
N TYR A 181 -12.17 -4.81 13.79
CA TYR A 181 -11.04 -5.27 14.58
C TYR A 181 -10.62 -4.28 15.67
N GLY A 182 -10.71 -2.98 15.40
CA GLY A 182 -10.56 -1.92 16.42
C GLY A 182 -11.54 -2.05 17.57
N GLU A 183 -12.79 -2.46 17.28
CA GLU A 183 -13.83 -2.73 18.28
C GLU A 183 -13.77 -4.15 18.88
N GLY A 184 -12.73 -4.94 18.55
CA GLY A 184 -12.51 -6.28 19.09
C GLY A 184 -13.29 -7.40 18.40
N THR A 185 -13.89 -7.13 17.24
CA THR A 185 -14.59 -8.13 16.41
C THR A 185 -13.72 -8.52 15.21
N VAL A 186 -13.54 -9.82 14.99
CA VAL A 186 -12.79 -10.32 13.83
C VAL A 186 -13.74 -10.61 12.67
N ARG A 187 -13.42 -10.10 11.48
CA ARG A 187 -14.05 -10.51 10.21
C ARG A 187 -13.14 -11.50 9.48
N GLY A 188 -13.67 -12.62 9.04
CA GLY A 188 -12.90 -13.71 8.46
C GLY A 188 -11.98 -14.36 9.49
N ILE A 189 -10.71 -13.98 9.49
CA ILE A 189 -9.74 -14.44 10.50
C ILE A 189 -8.98 -13.26 11.10
N ASP A 190 -8.31 -13.50 12.22
CA ASP A 190 -7.38 -12.51 12.78
C ASP A 190 -6.14 -12.41 11.88
N LEU A 191 -6.06 -11.33 11.09
CA LEU A 191 -4.94 -11.13 10.17
C LEU A 191 -3.61 -10.87 10.90
N SER A 192 -3.64 -10.53 12.18
CA SER A 192 -2.40 -10.38 12.94
C SER A 192 -1.56 -11.66 12.94
N GLY A 193 -2.21 -12.83 12.83
CA GLY A 193 -1.54 -14.13 12.71
C GLY A 193 -1.01 -14.48 11.32
N VAL A 194 -1.28 -13.68 10.27
CA VAL A 194 -0.97 -14.05 8.88
C VAL A 194 0.05 -13.17 8.17
N PHE A 195 0.29 -11.94 8.63
CA PHE A 195 1.36 -11.09 8.08
C PHE A 195 2.73 -11.79 8.18
N SER A 196 3.53 -11.75 7.11
CA SER A 196 4.83 -12.43 7.05
C SER A 196 5.96 -11.70 7.79
N PHE A 197 5.94 -10.36 7.83
CA PHE A 197 6.99 -9.55 8.46
C PHE A 197 7.13 -9.80 9.97
N ASP A 198 8.32 -9.46 10.50
CA ASP A 198 8.61 -9.54 11.93
C ASP A 198 7.83 -8.46 12.70
N ARG A 199 6.88 -8.90 13.51
CA ARG A 199 6.00 -8.04 14.33
C ARG A 199 6.66 -7.57 15.64
N SER A 200 7.87 -8.00 15.96
CA SER A 200 8.56 -7.62 17.21
C SER A 200 9.10 -6.19 17.18
N THR A 201 9.20 -5.57 16.00
CA THR A 201 9.74 -4.22 15.80
C THR A 201 8.84 -3.36 14.92
N LEU A 202 7.58 -3.19 15.33
CA LEU A 202 6.63 -2.36 14.60
C LEU A 202 6.91 -0.86 14.80
N PRO A 203 6.88 -0.05 13.72
CA PRO A 203 6.88 1.41 13.86
C PRO A 203 5.53 1.89 14.41
N GLU A 204 5.56 2.91 15.28
CA GLU A 204 4.36 3.67 15.66
C GLU A 204 4.05 4.68 14.55
N VAL A 205 3.05 4.37 13.72
CA VAL A 205 2.60 5.22 12.61
C VAL A 205 1.26 5.90 12.92
N PHE A 206 0.38 5.21 13.66
CA PHE A 206 -0.97 5.64 14.02
C PHE A 206 -1.14 5.72 15.54
#